data_AF-A0A645DXH9-F1
#
_entry.id   AF-A0A645DXH9-F1
#
_cell.length_a   1.000
_cell.length_b   1.000
_cell.length_c   1.000
_cell.angle_alpha   90.00
_cell.angle_beta   90.00
_cell.angle_gamma   90.00
#
_symmetry.space_group_name_H-M   'P 1'
#
loop_
_entity.id
_entity.type
_entity.pdbx_description
1 polymer ?
#
loop_
_entity_poly.entity_id
_entity_poly.type
_entity_poly.pdbx_seq_one_letter_code
_entity_poly.pdbx_strand_id
1 'polypeptide(L)' 'MLLDAGHVCQNLYIACEAISCGTCAVAAYDQEAIDNFLNLDGEDEFVVYVSPVVKVK' A
#
# COMPACT_ATOMS: atom_id res chain seq x y z
N MET A 1 -6.02 13.46 -2.77
CA MET A 1 -6.12 12.02 -2.44
C MET A 1 -5.01 11.19 -3.07
N LEU A 2 -4.98 10.94 -4.39
CA LEU A 2 -3.96 10.05 -4.97
C LEU A 2 -2.52 10.60 -4.87
N LEU A 3 -2.33 11.92 -4.96
CA LEU A 3 -1.04 12.53 -4.70
C LEU A 3 -0.61 12.31 -3.25
N ASP A 4 -1.50 12.52 -2.28
CA ASP A 4 -1.23 12.30 -0.86
C ASP A 4 -0.89 10.83 -0.58
N ALA A 5 -1.63 9.90 -1.19
CA ALA A 5 -1.36 8.46 -1.15
C ALA A 5 0.04 8.14 -1.69
N GLY A 6 0.45 8.76 -2.80
CA GLY A 6 1.80 8.66 -3.34
C GLY A 6 2.88 9.20 -2.41
N HIS A 7 2.64 10.34 -1.75
CA HIS A 7 3.54 10.90 -0.74
C HIS A 7 3.71 9.95 0.46
N VAL A 8 2.61 9.36 0.95
CA VAL A 8 2.65 8.34 2.02
C VAL A 8 3.43 7.10 1.57
N CYS A 9 3.21 6.63 0.34
CA CYS A 9 3.92 5.49 -0.20
C CYS A 9 5.43 5.77 -0.33
N GLN A 10 5.84 6.96 -0.76
CA GLN A 10 7.25 7.35 -0.79
C GLN A 10 7.89 7.35 0.61
N ASN A 11 7.15 7.80 1.63
CA ASN A 11 7.62 7.70 3.01
C ASN A 11 7.81 6.24 3.44
N LEU A 12 6.92 5.33 3.03
CA LEU A 12 7.09 3.89 3.28
C LEU A 12 8.35 3.33 2.61
N TYR A 13 8.66 3.73 1.37
CA TYR A 13 9.92 3.35 0.70
C TYR A 13 11.15 3.78 1.51
N ILE A 14 11.20 5.04 1.94
CA ILE A 14 12.33 5.58 2.71
C ILE A 14 12.43 4.91 4.10
N ALA A 15 11.29 4.65 4.75
CA ALA A 15 11.25 3.97 6.03
C ALA A 15 11.76 2.52 5.92
N CYS A 16 11.37 1.80 4.87
CA CYS A 16 11.86 0.44 4.62
C CYS A 16 13.38 0.43 4.39
N GLU A 17 13.89 1.32 3.54
CA GLU A 17 15.33 1.46 3.29
C GLU A 17 16.10 1.71 4.60
N ALA A 18 15.59 2.61 5.46
CA ALA A 18 16.23 2.95 6.73
C ALA A 18 16.38 1.76 7.70
N ILE A 19 15.54 0.73 7.58
CA ILE A 19 15.57 -0.47 8.43
C ILE A 19 16.05 -1.73 7.70
N SER A 20 16.68 -1.58 6.52
CA SER A 20 17.12 -2.72 5.69
C SER A 20 15.96 -3.66 5.29
N CYS A 21 14.80 -3.07 5.02
CA CYS A 21 13.64 -3.72 4.42
C CYS A 21 13.41 -3.18 3.00
N GLY A 22 12.59 -3.90 2.23
CA GLY A 22 12.19 -3.51 0.89
C GLY A 22 10.68 -3.36 0.82
N THR A 23 10.21 -2.53 -0.10
CA THR A 23 8.78 -2.39 -0.40
C THR A 23 8.58 -2.12 -1.89
N CYS A 24 7.40 -2.43 -2.42
CA CYS A 24 7.06 -2.13 -3.81
C CYS A 24 5.60 -1.68 -3.93
N ALA A 25 5.35 -0.49 -4.47
CA ALA A 25 3.98 -0.07 -4.75
C ALA A 25 3.38 -0.91 -5.89
N VAL A 26 2.19 -1.45 -5.66
CA VAL A 26 1.43 -2.25 -6.62
C VAL A 26 0.07 -1.60 -6.83
N ALA A 27 -0.15 -1.10 -8.05
CA ALA A 27 -1.42 -0.51 -8.46
C ALA A 27 -2.42 -1.55 -9.01
N ALA A 28 -1.93 -2.72 -9.44
CA ALA A 28 -2.76 -3.80 -9.96
C ALA A 28 -3.01 -4.85 -8.86
N TYR A 29 -4.21 -4.85 -8.32
CA TYR A 29 -4.70 -5.80 -7.32
C TYR A 29 -6.21 -6.03 -7.53
N ASP A 30 -6.75 -7.04 -6.86
CA ASP A 30 -8.19 -7.29 -6.84
C ASP A 30 -8.84 -6.40 -5.78
N GLN A 31 -9.56 -5.37 -6.24
CA GLN A 31 -10.20 -4.37 -5.39
C GLN A 31 -11.26 -5.00 -4.48
N GLU A 32 -12.18 -5.77 -5.06
CA GLU A 32 -13.29 -6.40 -4.33
C GLU A 32 -12.74 -7.40 -3.29
N ALA A 33 -11.72 -8.17 -3.64
CA ALA A 33 -11.12 -9.11 -2.70
C ALA A 33 -10.47 -8.42 -1.49
N ILE A 34 -9.75 -7.31 -1.70
CA ILE A 34 -9.03 -6.65 -0.60
C ILE A 34 -9.91 -5.77 0.27
N ASP A 35 -10.90 -5.11 -0.32
CA ASP A 35 -11.90 -4.34 0.43
C ASP A 35 -12.71 -5.26 1.34
N ASN A 36 -13.16 -6.42 0.81
CA ASN A 36 -13.82 -7.45 1.60
C ASN A 36 -12.93 -8.00 2.72
N PHE A 37 -11.64 -8.23 2.45
CA PHE A 37 -10.69 -8.70 3.46
C PHE A 37 -10.53 -7.71 4.63
N LEU A 38 -10.60 -6.41 4.35
CA LEU A 38 -10.47 -5.34 5.34
C LEU A 38 -11.82 -4.89 5.93
N ASN A 39 -12.94 -5.47 5.49
CA ASN A 39 -14.31 -5.09 5.84
C ASN A 39 -14.64 -3.63 5.46
N LEU A 40 -14.24 -3.20 4.27
CA LEU A 40 -14.55 -1.88 3.70
C LEU A 40 -15.78 -1.97 2.79
N ASP A 41 -16.46 -0.84 2.57
CA ASP A 41 -17.68 -0.79 1.75
C ASP A 41 -17.43 -0.66 0.24
N GLY A 42 -16.24 -0.23 -0.17
CA GLY A 42 -15.89 -0.05 -1.58
C GLY A 42 -16.42 1.24 -2.22
N GLU A 43 -17.14 2.08 -1.47
CA GLU A 43 -17.75 3.34 -1.96
C GLU A 43 -17.19 4.56 -1.22
N ASP A 44 -17.36 4.62 0.10
CA ASP A 44 -16.86 5.69 0.97
C ASP A 44 -15.46 5.36 1.51
N GLU A 45 -15.17 4.08 1.74
CA GLU A 45 -13.86 3.58 2.16
C GLU A 45 -13.40 2.41 1.27
N PHE A 46 -12.23 2.54 0.65
CA PHE A 46 -11.68 1.54 -0.27
C PHE A 46 -10.15 1.65 -0.37
N VAL A 47 -9.51 0.54 -0.72
CA VAL A 47 -8.06 0.49 -0.94
C VAL A 47 -7.69 1.23 -2.24
N VAL A 48 -6.63 2.04 -2.21
CA VAL A 48 -6.14 2.82 -3.37
C VAL A 48 -4.83 2.30 -3.97
N TYR A 49 -4.06 1.53 -3.19
CA TYR A 49 -2.87 0.79 -3.62
C TYR A 49 -2.49 -0.24 -2.56
N VAL A 50 -1.66 -1.21 -2.95
CA VAL A 50 -1.04 -2.16 -2.01
C VAL A 50 0.47 -2.02 -2.08
N SER A 51 1.18 -2.18 -0.95
CA SER A 51 2.65 -2.17 -0.92
C SER A 51 3.17 -3.20 0.09
N PRO A 52 3.61 -4.40 -0.35
CA PRO A 52 4.19 -5.39 0.54
C PRO A 52 5.54 -4.94 1.09
N VAL A 53 5.78 -5.18 2.38
CA VAL A 53 7.07 -4.96 3.03
C VAL A 53 7.77 -6.30 3.25
N VAL A 54 9.04 -6.38 2.87
CA VAL A 54 9.85 -7.61 2.96
C VAL A 54 11.19 -7.35 3.65
N LYS A 55 11.74 -8.37 4.31
CA LYS A 55 13.10 -8.32 4.85
C LYS A 55 14.13 -8.46 3.72
N VAL A 56 15.10 -7.56 3.65
CA VAL A 56 16.21 -7.63 2.68
C VAL A 56 17.38 -8.34 3.36
N LYS A 57 17.32 -9.68 3.40
CA LYS A 57 18.35 -10.60 3.94
C LYS A 57 18.89 -10.26 5.34
#